data_AF-A0A917ZWS5-F1
#
_entry.id   AF-A0A917ZWS5-F1
#
_cell.length_a   1.000
_cell.length_b   1.000
_cell.length_c   1.000
_cell.angle_alpha   90.00
_cell.angle_beta   90.00
_cell.angle_gamma   90.00
#
_symmetry.space_group_name_H-M   'P 1'
#
loop_
_entity.id
_entity.type
_entity.pdbx_description
1 polymer ?
#
loop_
_entity_poly.entity_id
_entity_poly.type
_entity_poly.pdbx_seq_one_letter_code
_entity_poly.pdbx_strand_id
1 'polypeptide(L)'
;MESAVVHENTGAAEAKPMAKLTEEQKRRRAAKRALRSALDAEADDQRRRERDERWKREGTHLSWSEYVAGEPCRGCGQPMTDELGNWPPP
;
A
#
# COMPACT_ATOMS: atom_id res chain seq x y z
N MET A 1 -56.83 -5.05 32.51
CA MET A 1 -56.70 -6.24 31.65
C MET A 1 -55.97 -5.77 30.39
N GLU A 2 -54.72 -5.35 30.50
CA GLU A 2 -53.51 -6.20 30.46
C GLU A 2 -53.53 -7.18 29.29
N SER A 3 -52.67 -6.93 28.29
CA SER A 3 -51.77 -7.90 27.63
C SER A 3 -51.22 -7.24 26.37
N ALA A 4 -50.05 -6.61 26.47
CA ALA A 4 -48.73 -7.21 26.28
C ALA A 4 -48.32 -7.14 24.81
N VAL A 5 -47.57 -6.07 24.52
CA VAL A 5 -46.67 -5.94 23.38
C VAL A 5 -45.67 -7.09 23.46
N VAL A 6 -45.73 -8.05 22.53
CA VAL A 6 -44.65 -9.02 22.37
C VAL A 6 -43.82 -8.61 21.16
N HIS A 7 -42.85 -7.74 21.41
CA HIS A 7 -41.68 -7.63 20.54
C HIS A 7 -40.79 -8.85 20.85
N GLU A 8 -40.99 -9.95 20.13
CA GLU A 8 -40.05 -11.07 20.18
C GLU A 8 -38.79 -10.66 19.42
N ASN A 9 -37.82 -10.17 20.17
CA ASN A 9 -36.51 -9.82 19.68
C ASN A 9 -35.51 -10.86 20.18
N THR A 10 -35.51 -12.06 19.58
CA THR A 10 -34.45 -13.06 19.81
C THR A 10 -34.32 -13.99 18.62
N GLY A 11 -33.63 -13.52 17.59
CA GLY A 11 -32.96 -14.37 16.62
C GLY A 11 -31.49 -14.01 16.66
N ALA A 12 -30.71 -14.77 17.43
CA ALA A 12 -29.26 -14.66 17.48
C ALA A 12 -28.73 -14.48 16.05
N ALA A 13 -27.79 -13.55 15.86
CA ALA A 13 -27.02 -13.49 14.63
C ALA A 13 -26.28 -14.83 14.51
N GLU A 14 -26.91 -15.80 13.83
CA GLU A 14 -26.23 -16.99 13.35
C GLU A 14 -25.05 -16.45 12.53
N ALA A 15 -23.84 -16.66 13.04
CA ALA A 15 -22.64 -16.47 12.27
C ALA A 15 -22.74 -17.47 11.11
N LYS A 16 -23.29 -17.00 10.00
CA LYS A 16 -23.43 -17.74 8.74
C LYS A 16 -22.06 -18.37 8.48
N PRO A 17 -21.93 -19.72 8.46
CA PRO A 17 -20.62 -20.34 8.29
C PRO A 17 -20.03 -19.77 7.01
N MET A 18 -18.81 -19.21 7.08
CA MET A 18 -18.14 -18.59 5.95
C MET A 18 -18.13 -19.59 4.79
N ALA A 19 -19.09 -19.45 3.88
CA ALA A 19 -19.29 -20.42 2.82
C ALA A 19 -18.00 -20.47 2.01
N LYS A 20 -17.36 -21.64 1.98
CA LYS A 20 -16.14 -21.84 1.21
C LYS A 20 -16.45 -21.50 -0.24
N LEU A 21 -15.67 -20.60 -0.81
CA LEU A 21 -15.83 -20.18 -2.19
C LEU A 21 -15.65 -21.37 -3.11
N THR A 22 -16.46 -21.42 -4.17
CA THR A 22 -16.26 -22.40 -5.24
C THR A 22 -14.96 -22.10 -5.98
N GLU A 23 -14.39 -23.11 -6.65
CA GLU A 23 -13.17 -22.92 -7.46
C GLU A 23 -13.35 -21.86 -8.54
N GLU A 24 -14.54 -21.77 -9.13
CA GLU A 24 -14.86 -20.73 -10.11
C GLU A 24 -14.84 -19.33 -9.47
N GLN A 25 -15.40 -19.16 -8.28
CA GLN A 25 -15.33 -17.89 -7.56
C GLN A 25 -13.89 -17.52 -7.17
N LYS A 26 -13.06 -18.50 -6.80
CA LYS A 26 -11.63 -18.29 -6.52
C LYS A 26 -10.89 -17.84 -7.77
N ARG A 27 -11.11 -18.50 -8.92
CA ARG A 27 -10.52 -18.15 -10.22
C ARG A 27 -10.91 -16.73 -10.63
N ARG A 28 -12.19 -16.37 -10.53
CA ARG A 28 -12.67 -15.01 -10.81
C ARG A 28 -12.01 -13.96 -9.92
N ARG A 29 -11.84 -14.25 -8.63
CA ARG A 29 -11.12 -13.36 -7.70
C ARG A 29 -9.64 -13.25 -8.04
N ALA A 30 -8.98 -14.35 -8.39
CA ALA A 30 -7.57 -14.35 -8.78
C ALA A 30 -7.35 -13.52 -10.06
N ALA A 31 -8.19 -13.71 -11.08
CA ALA A 31 -8.14 -12.92 -12.30
C ALA A 31 -8.35 -11.42 -12.04
N LYS A 32 -9.34 -11.07 -11.20
CA LYS A 32 -9.58 -9.66 -10.81
C LYS A 32 -8.39 -9.06 -10.06
N ARG A 33 -7.76 -9.83 -9.17
CA ARG A 33 -6.55 -9.39 -8.45
C ARG A 33 -5.39 -9.18 -9.40
N ALA A 34 -5.14 -10.12 -10.31
CA ALA A 34 -4.07 -10.00 -11.30
C ALA A 34 -4.25 -8.74 -12.17
N LEU A 35 -5.47 -8.50 -12.67
CA LEU A 35 -5.77 -7.28 -13.42
C LEU A 35 -5.54 -6.03 -12.58
N ARG A 36 -6.02 -6.02 -11.33
CA ARG A 36 -5.85 -4.86 -10.45
C ARG A 36 -4.37 -4.58 -10.17
N SER A 37 -3.58 -5.62 -9.88
CA SER A 37 -2.14 -5.49 -9.67
C SER A 37 -1.41 -4.97 -10.90
N ALA A 38 -1.81 -5.37 -12.10
CA ALA A 38 -1.25 -4.82 -13.34
C ALA A 38 -1.54 -3.32 -13.48
N LEU A 39 -2.80 -2.91 -13.27
CA LEU A 39 -3.20 -1.49 -13.33
C LEU A 39 -2.51 -0.64 -12.26
N ASP A 40 -2.38 -1.18 -11.05
CA ASP A 40 -1.69 -0.50 -9.95
C ASP A 40 -0.19 -0.35 -10.28
N ALA A 41 0.45 -1.36 -10.87
CA ALA A 41 1.84 -1.28 -11.31
C ALA A 41 2.07 -0.22 -12.40
N GLU A 42 1.17 -0.13 -13.39
CA GLU A 42 1.23 0.90 -14.43
C GLU A 42 1.05 2.32 -13.84
N ALA A 43 0.07 2.48 -12.94
CA ALA A 43 -0.14 3.74 -12.25
C ALA A 43 1.07 4.13 -11.38
N ASP A 44 1.71 3.17 -10.72
CA ASP A 44 2.91 3.39 -9.91
C ASP A 44 4.10 3.81 -10.76
N ASP A 45 4.29 3.17 -11.92
CA ASP A 45 5.35 3.53 -12.86
C ASP A 45 5.18 4.98 -13.36
N GLN A 46 3.96 5.36 -13.73
CA GLN A 46 3.65 6.74 -14.14
C GLN A 46 3.99 7.74 -13.02
N ARG A 47 3.55 7.49 -11.78
CA ARG A 47 3.85 8.37 -10.64
C ARG A 47 5.34 8.45 -10.34
N ARG A 48 6.09 7.37 -10.53
CA ARG A 48 7.56 7.37 -10.39
C ARG A 48 8.20 8.26 -11.44
N ARG A 49 7.84 8.10 -12.72
CA ARG A 49 8.37 8.92 -13.82
C ARG A 49 8.09 10.41 -13.61
N GLU A 50 6.86 10.78 -13.28
CA GLU A 50 6.49 12.18 -13.02
C GLU A 50 7.29 12.78 -11.85
N ARG A 51 7.52 12.00 -10.79
CA ARG A 51 8.32 12.43 -9.65
C ARG A 51 9.79 12.61 -10.03
N ASP A 52 10.35 11.67 -10.79
CA ASP A 52 11.75 11.73 -11.22
C ASP A 52 11.97 12.92 -12.17
N GLU A 53 11.04 13.18 -13.08
CA GLU A 53 11.05 14.37 -13.94
C GLU A 53 10.94 15.65 -13.12
N ARG A 54 10.07 15.69 -12.11
CA ARG A 54 9.95 16.83 -11.20
C ARG A 54 11.27 17.09 -10.49
N TRP A 55 11.89 16.05 -9.91
CA TRP A 55 13.17 16.19 -9.21
C TRP A 55 14.30 16.64 -10.14
N LYS A 56 14.32 16.16 -11.38
CA LYS A 56 15.29 16.63 -12.38
C LYS A 56 15.09 18.11 -12.70
N ARG A 57 13.84 18.53 -12.93
CA ARG A 57 13.50 19.93 -13.23
C ARG A 57 13.84 20.87 -12.07
N GLU A 58 13.58 20.44 -10.84
CA GLU A 58 13.87 21.21 -9.63
C GLU A 58 15.35 21.13 -9.21
N GLY A 59 16.16 20.34 -9.91
CA GLY A 59 17.57 20.11 -9.55
C GLY A 59 17.75 19.30 -8.27
N THR A 60 16.68 18.73 -7.71
CA THR A 60 16.69 17.98 -6.43
C THR A 60 17.00 16.50 -6.60
N HIS A 61 17.09 15.99 -7.84
CA HIS A 61 17.42 14.61 -8.12
C HIS A 61 18.91 14.32 -7.87
N LEU A 62 19.22 13.36 -7.00
CA LEU A 62 20.56 12.79 -6.85
C LEU A 62 20.71 11.57 -7.76
N SER A 63 21.84 11.50 -8.48
CA SER A 63 22.28 10.28 -9.15
C SER A 63 22.67 9.20 -8.13
N TRP A 64 22.71 7.95 -8.57
CA TRP A 64 23.16 6.84 -7.72
C TRP A 64 24.58 7.06 -7.18
N SER A 65 25.48 7.61 -7.99
CA SER A 65 26.86 7.94 -7.56
C SER A 65 26.89 9.01 -6.49
N GLU A 66 26.06 10.04 -6.59
CA GLU A 66 25.97 11.11 -5.58
C GLU A 66 25.37 10.58 -4.27
N TYR A 67 24.34 9.73 -4.37
CA TYR A 67 23.78 9.06 -3.20
C TYR A 67 24.81 8.18 -2.48
N VAL A 68 25.57 7.35 -3.22
CA VAL A 68 26.62 6.50 -2.66
C VAL A 68 27.80 7.31 -2.10
N ALA A 69 28.10 8.47 -2.69
CA ALA A 69 29.09 9.41 -2.16
C ALA A 69 28.63 10.11 -0.87
N GLY A 70 27.36 9.95 -0.47
CA GLY A 70 26.80 10.57 0.73
C GLY A 70 26.40 12.03 0.54
N GLU A 71 26.16 12.48 -0.71
CA GLU A 71 25.67 13.84 -0.96
C GLU A 71 24.37 14.11 -0.20
N PRO A 72 24.24 15.27 0.47
CA PRO A 72 23.05 15.60 1.22
C PRO A 72 21.84 15.77 0.29
N CYS A 73 20.64 15.57 0.86
CA CYS A 73 19.40 15.80 0.16
C CYS A 73 19.36 17.26 -0.36
N ARG A 74 19.22 17.43 -1.68
CA ARG A 74 19.15 18.78 -2.29
C ARG A 74 17.89 19.56 -1.95
N GLY A 75 16.86 18.90 -1.41
CA GLY A 75 15.62 19.54 -0.97
C GLY A 75 15.67 20.11 0.45
N CYS A 76 16.35 19.44 1.38
CA CYS A 76 16.38 19.83 2.81
C CYS A 76 17.77 19.99 3.42
N GLY A 77 18.84 19.64 2.69
CA GLY A 77 20.23 19.72 3.13
C GLY A 77 20.66 18.65 4.15
N GLN A 78 19.76 17.75 4.56
CA GLN A 78 20.07 16.69 5.52
C GLN A 78 20.77 15.50 4.84
N PRO A 79 21.60 14.73 5.57
CA PRO A 79 22.14 13.46 5.07
C PRO A 79 21.02 12.53 4.58
N MET A 80 21.28 11.83 3.47
CA MET A 80 20.33 10.85 2.90
C MET A 80 20.31 9.52 3.66
N THR A 81 21.35 9.26 4.46
CA THR A 81 21.52 8.11 5.34
C THR A 81 21.80 8.63 6.73
N ASP A 82 21.09 8.09 7.72
CA ASP A 82 21.30 8.39 9.15
C ASP A 82 22.30 7.42 9.80
N GLU A 83 22.87 6.49 9.02
CA GLU A 83 23.77 5.41 9.44
C GLU A 83 23.20 4.51 10.55
N LEU A 84 21.91 4.65 10.86
CA LEU A 84 21.22 3.85 11.87
C LEU A 84 20.99 2.44 11.32
N GLY A 85 21.81 1.49 11.77
CA GLY A 85 21.72 0.08 11.37
C GLY A 85 23.01 -0.50 10.77
N ASN A 86 24.09 0.28 10.64
CA ASN A 86 25.39 -0.27 10.30
C ASN A 86 25.94 -1.16 11.44
N TRP A 87 26.48 -2.33 11.08
CA TRP A 87 27.23 -3.19 12.00
C TRP A 87 28.63 -3.50 11.45
N PRO A 88 29.71 -3.27 12.21
CA PRO A 88 29.71 -2.64 13.54
C PRO A 88 29.20 -1.19 13.47
N PRO A 89 28.67 -0.66 14.59
CA PRO A 89 28.34 0.76 14.64
C PRO A 89 29.62 1.59 14.39
N PRO A 90 29.49 2.77 13.76
CA PRO A 90 30.62 3.68 13.53
C PRO A 90 31.29 4.15 14.82
#